data_AF-A0A6J5U6J5-F1
#
_entry.id   AF-A0A6J5U6J5-F1
#
_cell.length_a   1.000
_cell.length_b   1.000
_cell.length_c   1.000
_cell.angle_alpha   90.00
_cell.angle_beta   90.00
_cell.angle_gamma   90.00
#
_symmetry.space_group_name_H-M   'P 1'
#
loop_
_entity.id
_entity.type
_entity.pdbx_description
1 polymer ?
#
loop_
_entity_poly.entity_id
_entity_poly.type
_entity_poly.pdbx_seq_one_letter_code
_entity_poly.pdbx_strand_id
1 'polypeptide(L)'
;MQDQKEFFHFVETLHAENNKHNQVIGSGVYLYSFKFNPNISQEFYEGYLYFERDGQKVQNVAFVKVVGEHADVKAIEVFHRTRTAIDDVVLRPWTYLFSQQKDFSELPHDTELRKGIWSLCYDRFEHNLKDWTKLAKPKPKGIAYNDKLKLPIKTCDGRLNDFWRDSISELISGVGRIHSKGLYHGKLRLRSNYVFINECMKIINVEGSLDELKSDDERCTEKKKDIFDIFWMLDQVFQSLGENKNNWLECRHFFEFVKDSRTLKLRYDDFIKKVAGHPFLLSADKRINLFDDYECKRTDETTGEDIKLVLGSSEFDTFKSWNNAFLASTGTSTNVDNFMLGVYNHGKYSGDVEDLLRYLRNLKHHYHQHGLAAGSMVDVDRGLSKHFGGFLELLYKKLEV
;
A
#
# COMPACT_ATOMS: atom_id res chain seq x y z
N MET A 1 27.92 -38.15 -6.85
CA MET A 1 28.67 -38.32 -5.58
C MET A 1 30.00 -37.58 -5.59
N GLN A 2 30.75 -37.60 -6.71
CA GLN A 2 31.98 -36.81 -6.89
C GLN A 2 31.71 -35.29 -6.79
N ASP A 3 30.66 -34.80 -7.46
CA ASP A 3 30.30 -33.37 -7.48
C ASP A 3 29.92 -32.80 -6.11
N GLN A 4 29.37 -33.62 -5.21
CA GLN A 4 29.02 -33.20 -3.85
C GLN A 4 30.28 -33.01 -2.98
N LYS A 5 31.23 -33.95 -3.03
CA LYS A 5 32.49 -33.83 -2.28
C LYS A 5 33.32 -32.63 -2.74
N GLU A 6 33.33 -32.36 -4.03
CA GLU A 6 34.04 -31.21 -4.61
C GLU A 6 33.35 -29.87 -4.29
N PHE A 7 32.01 -29.83 -4.26
CA PHE A 7 31.25 -28.68 -3.77
C PHE A 7 31.54 -28.37 -2.29
N PHE A 8 31.51 -29.38 -1.42
CA PHE A 8 31.84 -29.19 0.00
C PHE A 8 33.29 -28.73 0.21
N HIS A 9 34.24 -29.23 -0.59
CA HIS A 9 35.62 -28.77 -0.53
C HIS A 9 35.77 -27.30 -0.95
N PHE A 10 35.12 -26.88 -2.04
CA PHE A 10 35.07 -25.47 -2.46
C PHE A 10 34.48 -24.56 -1.37
N VAL A 11 33.42 -25.01 -0.69
CA VAL A 11 32.80 -24.31 0.44
C VAL A 11 33.77 -24.13 1.60
N GLU A 12 34.50 -25.20 1.97
CA GLU A 12 35.53 -25.16 3.00
C GLU A 12 36.65 -24.18 2.63
N THR A 13 37.08 -24.16 1.37
CA THR A 13 38.08 -23.20 0.85
C THR A 13 37.58 -21.76 0.94
N LEU A 14 36.37 -21.45 0.45
CA LEU A 14 35.78 -20.10 0.53
C LEU A 14 35.66 -19.60 1.97
N HIS A 15 35.27 -20.49 2.90
CA HIS A 15 35.17 -20.14 4.30
C HIS A 15 36.54 -19.93 4.95
N ALA A 16 37.50 -20.81 4.67
CA ALA A 16 38.87 -20.71 5.17
C ALA A 16 39.62 -19.47 4.62
N GLU A 17 39.31 -19.05 3.41
CA GLU A 17 39.93 -17.90 2.74
C GLU A 17 39.19 -16.57 3.00
N ASN A 18 38.07 -16.58 3.76
CA ASN A 18 37.27 -15.39 4.01
C ASN A 18 37.95 -14.42 4.99
N ASN A 19 38.92 -13.66 4.49
CA ASN A 19 39.62 -12.61 5.24
C ASN A 19 38.87 -11.26 5.26
N LYS A 20 37.60 -11.22 4.83
CA LYS A 20 36.86 -9.96 4.67
C LYS A 20 36.20 -9.51 5.96
N HIS A 21 36.55 -8.29 6.38
CA HIS A 21 36.04 -7.62 7.58
C HIS A 21 34.63 -7.04 7.46
N ASN A 22 33.88 -7.35 6.42
CA ASN A 22 32.51 -6.86 6.24
C ASN A 22 31.59 -7.88 5.54
N GLN A 23 32.01 -9.14 5.41
CA GLN A 23 31.28 -10.16 4.65
C GLN A 23 31.18 -11.47 5.45
N VAL A 24 29.95 -11.96 5.66
CA VAL A 24 29.65 -13.28 6.24
C VAL A 24 29.59 -14.32 5.13
N ILE A 25 30.15 -15.52 5.30
CA ILE A 25 29.99 -16.66 4.36
C ILE A 25 29.62 -17.92 5.16
N GLY A 26 28.50 -18.56 4.81
CA GLY A 26 28.05 -19.81 5.44
C GLY A 26 27.83 -20.95 4.44
N SER A 27 27.71 -22.18 4.97
CA SER A 27 27.61 -23.42 4.22
C SER A 27 26.19 -24.02 4.21
N GLY A 28 25.78 -24.59 3.07
CA GLY A 28 24.46 -25.20 2.86
C GLY A 28 24.30 -25.69 1.41
N VAL A 29 23.08 -26.10 0.99
CA VAL A 29 22.75 -26.35 -0.45
C VAL A 29 22.99 -25.07 -1.28
N TYR A 30 22.88 -23.91 -0.63
CA TYR A 30 23.24 -22.61 -1.18
C TYR A 30 24.40 -22.04 -0.36
N LEU A 31 25.40 -21.54 -1.05
CA LEU A 31 26.40 -20.64 -0.47
C LEU A 31 25.78 -19.25 -0.40
N TYR A 32 26.09 -18.50 0.65
CA TYR A 32 25.62 -17.13 0.76
C TYR A 32 26.72 -16.20 1.24
N SER A 33 26.60 -14.94 0.86
CA SER A 33 27.39 -13.90 1.48
C SER A 33 26.67 -12.57 1.56
N PHE A 34 26.82 -11.83 2.65
CA PHE A 34 26.20 -10.51 2.77
C PHE A 34 27.11 -9.49 3.41
N LYS A 35 26.86 -8.21 3.09
CA LYS A 35 27.64 -7.08 3.57
C LYS A 35 27.08 -6.55 4.88
N PHE A 36 27.94 -6.40 5.88
CA PHE A 36 27.60 -5.78 7.15
C PHE A 36 28.00 -4.29 7.17
N ASN A 37 27.14 -3.44 7.72
CA ASN A 37 27.48 -2.05 8.03
C ASN A 37 27.37 -1.79 9.55
N PRO A 38 28.50 -1.61 10.26
CA PRO A 38 28.53 -1.46 11.72
C PRO A 38 27.84 -0.19 12.23
N ASN A 39 27.61 0.81 11.36
CA ASN A 39 27.03 2.09 11.74
C ASN A 39 25.49 2.10 11.68
N ILE A 40 24.87 0.95 11.38
CA ILE A 40 23.42 0.86 11.15
C ILE A 40 22.90 -0.38 11.89
N SER A 41 21.91 -0.19 12.77
CA SER A 41 21.06 -1.30 13.23
C SER A 41 20.24 -1.76 12.04
N GLN A 42 20.72 -2.79 11.34
CA GLN A 42 20.15 -3.26 10.10
C GLN A 42 19.05 -4.30 10.37
N GLU A 43 17.83 -3.99 9.92
CA GLU A 43 16.73 -4.96 9.88
C GLU A 43 16.93 -5.99 8.74
N PHE A 44 17.80 -5.69 7.77
CA PHE A 44 18.19 -6.59 6.70
C PHE A 44 19.60 -6.30 6.16
N TYR A 45 20.20 -7.27 5.48
CA TYR A 45 21.53 -7.20 4.87
C TYR A 45 21.48 -7.50 3.37
N GLU A 46 22.18 -6.72 2.56
CA GLU A 46 22.33 -7.02 1.13
C GLU A 46 23.38 -8.10 0.90
N GLY A 47 23.12 -9.01 -0.03
CA GLY A 47 24.07 -10.05 -0.32
C GLY A 47 23.78 -10.85 -1.58
N TYR A 48 24.35 -12.04 -1.60
CA TYR A 48 24.44 -12.93 -2.74
C TYR A 48 24.13 -14.36 -2.31
N LEU A 49 23.35 -15.08 -3.10
CA LEU A 49 23.25 -16.54 -3.08
C LEU A 49 24.01 -17.12 -4.27
N TYR A 50 24.80 -18.16 -4.03
CA TYR A 50 25.55 -18.88 -5.05
C TYR A 50 25.01 -20.31 -5.19
N PHE A 51 24.74 -20.72 -6.44
CA PHE A 51 24.05 -21.97 -6.77
C PHE A 51 24.96 -23.04 -7.40
N GLU A 52 26.12 -22.69 -7.94
CA GLU A 52 26.98 -23.61 -8.72
C GLU A 52 28.48 -23.43 -8.41
N ARG A 53 29.22 -24.53 -8.66
CA ARG A 53 30.66 -24.80 -8.45
C ARG A 53 31.62 -23.75 -9.04
N ASP A 54 31.23 -23.08 -10.11
CA ASP A 54 32.12 -22.18 -10.87
C ASP A 54 31.84 -20.69 -10.59
N GLY A 55 31.02 -20.39 -9.58
CA GLY A 55 30.72 -19.01 -9.16
C GLY A 55 29.83 -18.19 -10.10
N GLN A 56 29.23 -18.80 -11.15
CA GLN A 56 28.55 -18.06 -12.22
C GLN A 56 27.01 -17.98 -12.16
N LYS A 57 26.35 -18.48 -11.11
CA LYS A 57 24.97 -18.05 -10.80
C LYS A 57 24.95 -17.42 -9.43
N VAL A 58 25.03 -16.10 -9.46
CA VAL A 58 24.93 -15.22 -8.30
C VAL A 58 23.56 -14.57 -8.34
N GLN A 59 22.67 -14.92 -7.41
CA GLN A 59 21.43 -14.17 -7.23
C GLN A 59 21.69 -13.07 -6.20
N ASN A 60 21.43 -11.83 -6.60
CA ASN A 60 21.35 -10.73 -5.65
C ASN A 60 20.14 -10.94 -4.75
N VAL A 61 20.35 -10.85 -3.44
CA VAL A 61 19.34 -11.11 -2.42
C VAL A 61 19.40 -10.13 -1.26
N ALA A 62 18.35 -10.11 -0.46
CA ALA A 62 18.31 -9.41 0.82
C ALA A 62 18.03 -10.42 1.96
N PHE A 63 18.81 -10.35 3.04
CA PHE A 63 18.67 -11.17 4.23
C PHE A 63 17.97 -10.39 5.33
N VAL A 64 16.70 -10.66 5.57
CA VAL A 64 15.89 -10.00 6.59
C VAL A 64 16.05 -10.72 7.92
N LYS A 65 16.45 -9.98 8.96
CA LYS A 65 16.69 -10.53 10.29
C LYS A 65 15.37 -10.98 10.93
N VAL A 66 15.37 -12.19 11.50
CA VAL A 66 14.27 -12.70 12.33
C VAL A 66 14.57 -12.39 13.79
N VAL A 67 13.70 -11.60 14.43
CA VAL A 67 13.84 -11.18 15.84
C VAL A 67 12.77 -11.83 16.71
N GLY A 68 13.18 -12.28 17.90
CA GLY A 68 12.32 -12.81 18.95
C GLY A 68 12.91 -14.04 19.63
N GLU A 69 12.21 -14.53 20.66
CA GLU A 69 12.43 -15.86 21.22
C GLU A 69 12.13 -16.93 20.15
N HIS A 70 12.86 -18.05 20.18
CA HIS A 70 12.72 -19.14 19.20
C HIS A 70 12.81 -18.67 17.73
N ALA A 71 13.78 -17.79 17.44
CA ALA A 71 13.98 -17.21 16.11
C ALA A 71 14.23 -18.26 15.02
N ASP A 72 14.76 -19.43 15.38
CA ASP A 72 14.91 -20.60 14.52
C ASP A 72 13.56 -21.14 14.03
N VAL A 73 12.66 -21.47 14.96
CA VAL A 73 11.31 -21.98 14.66
C VAL A 73 10.54 -20.93 13.88
N LYS A 74 10.59 -19.67 14.30
CA LYS A 74 9.92 -18.57 13.63
C LYS A 74 10.43 -18.36 12.20
N ALA A 75 11.74 -18.48 11.96
CA ALA A 75 12.28 -18.35 10.61
C ALA A 75 11.76 -19.45 9.69
N ILE A 76 11.67 -20.69 10.19
CA ILE A 76 11.11 -21.83 9.44
C ILE A 76 9.64 -21.57 9.11
N GLU A 77 8.83 -21.24 10.11
CA GLU A 77 7.40 -21.01 9.93
C GLU A 77 7.11 -19.87 8.95
N VAL A 78 7.75 -18.71 9.15
CA VAL A 78 7.57 -17.55 8.28
C VAL A 78 8.05 -17.84 6.87
N PHE A 79 9.15 -18.59 6.70
CA PHE A 79 9.59 -19.02 5.38
C PHE A 79 8.53 -19.84 4.67
N HIS A 80 7.99 -20.89 5.32
CA HIS A 80 7.01 -21.76 4.71
C HIS A 80 5.69 -21.05 4.43
N ARG A 81 5.19 -20.25 5.38
CA ARG A 81 3.96 -19.45 5.20
C ARG A 81 4.13 -18.44 4.06
N THR A 82 5.24 -17.70 4.05
CA THR A 82 5.52 -16.72 2.98
C THR A 82 5.70 -17.40 1.63
N ARG A 83 6.37 -18.56 1.59
CA ARG A 83 6.56 -19.36 0.37
C ARG A 83 5.23 -19.88 -0.20
N THR A 84 4.33 -20.33 0.65
CA THR A 84 2.96 -20.71 0.24
C THR A 84 2.20 -19.50 -0.29
N ALA A 85 2.39 -18.34 0.36
CA ALA A 85 1.72 -17.09 0.00
C ALA A 85 2.23 -16.43 -1.30
N ILE A 86 3.39 -16.84 -1.85
CA ILE A 86 4.00 -16.24 -3.05
C ILE A 86 2.97 -15.98 -4.16
N ASP A 87 2.98 -14.74 -4.64
CA ASP A 87 2.24 -14.24 -5.78
C ASP A 87 2.88 -12.92 -6.22
N ASP A 88 2.17 -12.08 -6.98
CA ASP A 88 2.67 -10.79 -7.39
C ASP A 88 2.93 -9.84 -6.21
N VAL A 89 2.22 -9.91 -5.08
CA VAL A 89 2.34 -8.94 -3.98
C VAL A 89 3.29 -9.44 -2.88
N VAL A 90 3.41 -10.75 -2.68
CA VAL A 90 4.30 -11.35 -1.69
C VAL A 90 5.67 -11.61 -2.30
N LEU A 91 6.70 -10.97 -1.76
CA LEU A 91 8.05 -11.17 -2.25
C LEU A 91 8.54 -12.59 -1.97
N ARG A 92 9.10 -13.24 -3.00
CA ARG A 92 9.62 -14.59 -2.94
C ARG A 92 10.76 -14.73 -1.91
N PRO A 93 10.62 -15.61 -0.91
CA PRO A 93 11.73 -16.08 -0.10
C PRO A 93 12.46 -17.24 -0.82
N TRP A 94 13.79 -17.20 -0.82
CA TRP A 94 14.66 -18.26 -1.32
C TRP A 94 14.93 -19.35 -0.28
N THR A 95 15.27 -18.93 0.94
CA THR A 95 15.60 -19.82 2.06
C THR A 95 15.53 -19.05 3.38
N TYR A 96 15.60 -19.77 4.49
CA TYR A 96 15.99 -19.24 5.79
C TYR A 96 17.35 -19.82 6.17
N LEU A 97 18.13 -19.09 6.97
CA LEU A 97 19.46 -19.55 7.38
C LEU A 97 19.91 -18.89 8.69
N PHE A 98 20.83 -19.57 9.39
CA PHE A 98 21.52 -19.03 10.54
C PHE A 98 22.85 -18.43 10.08
N SER A 99 23.07 -17.15 10.38
CA SER A 99 24.26 -16.40 10.03
C SER A 99 25.06 -16.06 11.26
N GLN A 100 26.30 -16.53 11.33
CA GLN A 100 27.24 -16.21 12.38
C GLN A 100 28.61 -15.94 11.77
N GLN A 101 29.38 -15.02 12.36
CA GLN A 101 30.76 -14.77 11.96
C GLN A 101 31.67 -14.74 13.19
N LYS A 102 32.68 -15.61 13.17
CA LYS A 102 33.57 -15.88 14.31
C LYS A 102 34.73 -14.88 14.41
N ASP A 103 35.27 -14.43 13.28
CA ASP A 103 36.53 -13.68 13.21
C ASP A 103 36.34 -12.19 12.84
N PHE A 104 35.77 -11.41 13.76
CA PHE A 104 35.82 -9.95 13.68
C PHE A 104 36.73 -9.41 14.77
N SER A 105 37.93 -8.97 14.43
CA SER A 105 38.81 -8.22 15.35
C SER A 105 38.30 -6.78 15.58
N GLU A 106 37.60 -6.19 14.61
CA GLU A 106 37.19 -4.77 14.61
C GLU A 106 35.73 -4.52 15.03
N LEU A 107 34.89 -5.56 15.14
CA LEU A 107 33.52 -5.37 15.64
C LEU A 107 33.51 -5.32 17.17
N PRO A 108 32.69 -4.46 17.79
CA PRO A 108 32.39 -4.54 19.21
C PRO A 108 31.96 -5.97 19.60
N HIS A 109 32.44 -6.47 20.75
CA HIS A 109 32.17 -7.83 21.25
C HIS A 109 30.67 -8.14 21.42
N ASP A 110 29.85 -7.11 21.51
CA ASP A 110 28.41 -7.10 21.71
C ASP A 110 27.58 -7.11 20.41
N THR A 111 28.23 -7.14 19.23
CA THR A 111 27.50 -7.22 17.96
C THR A 111 26.79 -8.57 17.80
N GLU A 112 25.47 -8.56 17.55
CA GLU A 112 24.61 -9.76 17.49
C GLU A 112 25.10 -10.82 16.49
N LEU A 113 25.79 -10.43 15.41
CA LEU A 113 26.37 -11.35 14.42
C LEU A 113 27.44 -12.30 14.99
N ARG A 114 28.12 -11.93 16.10
CA ARG A 114 29.03 -12.84 16.80
C ARG A 114 28.27 -13.98 17.49
N LYS A 115 27.09 -13.67 18.04
CA LYS A 115 26.18 -14.65 18.65
C LYS A 115 25.42 -15.47 17.61
N GLY A 116 25.29 -14.90 16.42
CA GLY A 116 24.61 -15.46 15.27
C GLY A 116 23.13 -15.10 15.25
N ILE A 117 22.58 -14.96 14.05
CA ILE A 117 21.22 -14.47 13.79
C ILE A 117 20.50 -15.40 12.81
N TRP A 118 19.21 -15.58 12.99
CA TRP A 118 18.36 -16.20 11.96
C TRP A 118 17.91 -15.13 10.97
N SER A 119 17.92 -15.47 9.68
CA SER A 119 17.53 -14.57 8.61
C SER A 119 16.73 -15.28 7.53
N LEU A 120 15.78 -14.55 6.95
CA LEU A 120 15.04 -14.94 5.75
C LEU A 120 15.69 -14.31 4.53
N CYS A 121 16.05 -15.11 3.54
CA CYS A 121 16.65 -14.67 2.30
C CYS A 121 15.55 -14.43 1.26
N TYR A 122 15.42 -13.22 0.77
CA TYR A 122 14.44 -12.80 -0.24
C TYR A 122 15.14 -12.36 -1.53
N ASP A 123 14.36 -12.24 -2.60
CA ASP A 123 14.78 -11.46 -3.77
C ASP A 123 15.30 -10.08 -3.36
N ARG A 124 16.29 -9.56 -4.10
CA ARG A 124 16.90 -8.27 -3.77
C ARG A 124 15.85 -7.15 -3.78
N PHE A 125 15.87 -6.38 -2.70
CA PHE A 125 15.28 -5.05 -2.61
C PHE A 125 16.31 -4.10 -2.00
N GLU A 126 16.22 -2.81 -2.33
CA GLU A 126 17.18 -1.81 -1.85
C GLU A 126 16.78 -1.26 -0.48
N HIS A 127 15.48 -1.03 -0.28
CA HIS A 127 14.95 -0.44 0.94
C HIS A 127 13.63 -1.11 1.34
N ASN A 128 13.48 -1.37 2.63
CA ASN A 128 12.14 -1.54 3.22
C ASN A 128 11.45 -0.16 3.30
N LEU A 129 10.13 -0.15 3.48
CA LEU A 129 9.34 1.07 3.52
C LEU A 129 9.70 1.96 4.71
N LYS A 130 10.14 1.39 5.84
CA LYS A 130 10.60 2.15 7.01
C LYS A 130 11.80 3.02 6.66
N ASP A 131 12.80 2.47 5.98
CA ASP A 131 14.02 3.15 5.60
C ASP A 131 13.80 4.06 4.40
N TRP A 132 13.03 3.62 3.40
CA TRP A 132 12.60 4.46 2.29
C TRP A 132 11.89 5.73 2.80
N THR A 133 10.97 5.60 3.76
CA THR A 133 10.26 6.76 4.32
C THR A 133 11.22 7.74 5.00
N LYS A 134 12.28 7.27 5.67
CA LYS A 134 13.29 8.16 6.28
C LYS A 134 14.06 8.92 5.21
N LEU A 135 14.38 8.28 4.08
CA LEU A 135 15.09 8.90 2.97
C LEU A 135 14.21 9.89 2.20
N ALA A 136 12.92 9.60 2.06
CA ALA A 136 11.92 10.43 1.38
C ALA A 136 11.38 11.59 2.25
N LYS A 137 11.74 11.70 3.54
CA LYS A 137 11.31 12.82 4.39
C LYS A 137 11.86 14.16 3.92
N PRO A 138 11.04 15.23 3.85
CA PRO A 138 11.52 16.61 3.67
C PRO A 138 12.66 16.92 4.63
N LYS A 139 13.85 17.21 4.12
CA LYS A 139 14.99 17.64 4.93
C LYS A 139 14.92 19.16 5.16
N PRO A 140 15.49 19.67 6.28
CA PRO A 140 15.58 21.11 6.51
C PRO A 140 16.22 21.86 5.34
N LYS A 141 15.87 23.15 5.17
CA LYS A 141 16.43 24.02 4.12
C LYS A 141 17.97 23.94 4.09
N GLY A 142 18.54 23.68 2.91
CA GLY A 142 20.00 23.68 2.68
C GLY A 142 20.64 22.30 2.44
N ILE A 143 19.90 21.19 2.59
CA ILE A 143 20.37 19.85 2.20
C ILE A 143 19.67 19.46 0.90
N ALA A 144 20.46 19.20 -0.15
CA ALA A 144 19.95 18.72 -1.43
C ALA A 144 19.10 17.46 -1.20
N TYR A 145 17.81 17.60 -1.49
CA TYR A 145 16.81 16.56 -1.39
C TYR A 145 16.99 15.59 -2.58
N ASN A 146 16.92 14.29 -2.35
CA ASN A 146 17.11 13.33 -3.46
C ASN A 146 15.79 13.17 -4.24
N ASP A 147 15.59 14.05 -5.23
CA ASP A 147 14.35 14.10 -6.05
C ASP A 147 14.03 12.78 -6.77
N LYS A 148 15.01 11.89 -6.96
CA LYS A 148 14.82 10.57 -7.57
C LYS A 148 14.00 9.58 -6.73
N LEU A 149 13.79 9.86 -5.43
CA LEU A 149 12.96 9.03 -4.54
C LEU A 149 11.57 9.63 -4.29
N LYS A 150 11.21 10.77 -4.92
CA LYS A 150 9.87 11.35 -4.79
C LYS A 150 8.86 10.52 -5.56
N LEU A 151 8.08 9.73 -4.83
CA LEU A 151 6.77 9.30 -5.26
C LEU A 151 5.75 10.23 -4.59
N PRO A 152 5.31 11.31 -5.28
CA PRO A 152 4.41 12.27 -4.66
C PRO A 152 3.13 11.55 -4.22
N ILE A 153 2.72 11.75 -2.96
CA ILE A 153 1.45 11.16 -2.46
C ILE A 153 0.28 11.74 -3.24
N LYS A 154 0.34 13.05 -3.48
CA LYS A 154 -0.67 13.79 -4.21
C LYS A 154 -0.18 14.25 -5.56
N THR A 155 -1.06 14.24 -6.55
CA THR A 155 -0.89 15.03 -7.77
C THR A 155 -0.99 16.52 -7.44
N CYS A 156 -0.56 17.39 -8.37
CA CYS A 156 -0.49 18.85 -8.16
C CYS A 156 -1.85 19.52 -7.83
N ASP A 157 -2.94 18.81 -8.08
CA ASP A 157 -4.33 19.16 -7.86
C ASP A 157 -4.93 18.55 -6.56
N GLY A 158 -4.13 17.84 -5.76
CA GLY A 158 -4.53 17.32 -4.45
C GLY A 158 -5.08 15.89 -4.43
N ARG A 159 -5.16 15.18 -5.56
CA ARG A 159 -5.66 13.78 -5.61
C ARG A 159 -4.57 12.77 -5.28
N LEU A 160 -4.95 11.54 -4.92
CA LEU A 160 -4.00 10.45 -4.73
C LEU A 160 -3.30 10.13 -6.06
N ASN A 161 -1.98 10.10 -6.03
CA ASN A 161 -1.18 9.74 -7.18
C ASN A 161 -1.42 8.28 -7.62
N ASP A 162 -1.42 8.05 -8.93
CA ASP A 162 -1.71 6.75 -9.54
C ASP A 162 -0.87 5.62 -8.95
N PHE A 163 0.43 5.86 -8.71
CA PHE A 163 1.31 4.89 -8.05
C PHE A 163 0.74 4.40 -6.72
N TRP A 164 0.34 5.35 -5.85
CA TRP A 164 -0.17 5.02 -4.51
C TRP A 164 -1.55 4.38 -4.59
N ARG A 165 -2.41 4.87 -5.48
CA ARG A 165 -3.73 4.28 -5.72
C ARG A 165 -3.61 2.82 -6.13
N ASP A 166 -2.76 2.55 -7.11
CA ASP A 166 -2.60 1.22 -7.69
C ASP A 166 -1.89 0.30 -6.69
N SER A 167 -0.85 0.79 -5.99
CA SER A 167 -0.18 0.05 -4.91
C SER A 167 -1.12 -0.32 -3.77
N ILE A 168 -1.96 0.59 -3.28
CA ILE A 168 -2.91 0.30 -2.20
C ILE A 168 -3.94 -0.73 -2.65
N SER A 169 -4.44 -0.60 -3.89
CA SER A 169 -5.39 -1.54 -4.48
C SER A 169 -4.79 -2.94 -4.64
N GLU A 170 -3.53 -3.02 -5.07
CA GLU A 170 -2.78 -4.26 -5.22
C GLU A 170 -2.53 -4.91 -3.85
N LEU A 171 -2.17 -4.13 -2.82
CA LEU A 171 -1.96 -4.62 -1.45
C LEU A 171 -3.25 -5.21 -0.86
N ILE A 172 -4.40 -4.52 -0.97
CA ILE A 172 -5.69 -5.02 -0.48
C ILE A 172 -6.05 -6.34 -1.17
N SER A 173 -5.89 -6.38 -2.50
CA SER A 173 -6.18 -7.58 -3.29
C SER A 173 -5.22 -8.73 -2.98
N GLY A 174 -3.93 -8.44 -2.83
CA GLY A 174 -2.89 -9.40 -2.50
C GLY A 174 -3.06 -10.01 -1.13
N VAL A 175 -3.42 -9.21 -0.13
CA VAL A 175 -3.78 -9.72 1.20
C VAL A 175 -5.00 -10.65 1.14
N GLY A 176 -6.01 -10.32 0.31
CA GLY A 176 -7.11 -11.24 0.02
C GLY A 176 -6.63 -12.60 -0.53
N ARG A 177 -5.59 -12.61 -1.37
CA ARG A 177 -4.99 -13.85 -1.89
C ARG A 177 -4.19 -14.60 -0.83
N ILE A 178 -3.48 -13.93 0.08
CA ILE A 178 -2.88 -14.56 1.27
C ILE A 178 -3.96 -15.29 2.08
N HIS A 179 -5.08 -14.62 2.33
CA HIS A 179 -6.21 -15.18 3.08
C HIS A 179 -6.87 -16.38 2.40
N SER A 180 -6.93 -16.40 1.07
CA SER A 180 -7.46 -17.52 0.30
C SER A 180 -6.62 -18.80 0.44
N LYS A 181 -5.34 -18.65 0.82
CA LYS A 181 -4.41 -19.76 1.04
C LYS A 181 -4.41 -20.27 2.49
N GLY A 182 -5.39 -19.88 3.30
CA GLY A 182 -5.47 -20.28 4.71
C GLY A 182 -4.49 -19.54 5.62
N LEU A 183 -3.92 -18.42 5.19
CA LEU A 183 -2.92 -17.66 5.93
C LEU A 183 -3.43 -16.27 6.32
N TYR A 184 -2.76 -15.62 7.25
CA TYR A 184 -2.87 -14.18 7.49
C TYR A 184 -1.48 -13.63 7.84
N HIS A 185 -1.26 -12.34 7.62
CA HIS A 185 0.04 -11.73 7.87
C HIS A 185 0.28 -11.41 9.34
N GLY A 186 -0.67 -10.75 10.02
CA GLY A 186 -0.63 -10.44 11.46
C GLY A 186 0.27 -9.28 11.88
N LYS A 187 1.02 -8.65 10.96
CA LYS A 187 1.96 -7.55 11.25
C LYS A 187 2.05 -6.49 10.15
N LEU A 188 0.99 -6.31 9.38
CA LEU A 188 0.94 -5.32 8.29
C LEU A 188 1.00 -3.87 8.80
N ARG A 189 0.83 -3.62 10.09
CA ARG A 189 1.07 -2.28 10.67
C ARG A 189 2.55 -1.86 10.63
N LEU A 190 3.49 -2.80 10.49
CA LEU A 190 4.92 -2.52 10.54
C LEU A 190 5.48 -2.20 9.15
N ARG A 191 6.01 -0.98 8.97
CA ARG A 191 6.67 -0.55 7.72
C ARG A 191 7.87 -1.42 7.31
N SER A 192 8.44 -2.20 8.22
CA SER A 192 9.53 -3.13 7.92
C SER A 192 9.06 -4.37 7.13
N ASN A 193 7.76 -4.64 7.06
CA ASN A 193 7.19 -5.76 6.31
C ASN A 193 6.82 -5.41 4.86
N TYR A 194 7.20 -4.21 4.40
CA TYR A 194 6.99 -3.75 3.05
C TYR A 194 8.33 -3.38 2.42
N VAL A 195 8.52 -3.72 1.16
CA VAL A 195 9.74 -3.43 0.41
C VAL A 195 9.39 -2.91 -0.98
N PHE A 196 10.26 -2.08 -1.56
CA PHE A 196 10.10 -1.61 -2.93
C PHE A 196 10.97 -2.42 -3.89
N ILE A 197 10.35 -2.97 -4.93
CA ILE A 197 11.01 -3.65 -6.05
C ILE A 197 10.37 -3.18 -7.33
N ASN A 198 11.19 -2.65 -8.26
CA ASN A 198 10.74 -2.17 -9.58
C ASN A 198 9.48 -1.29 -9.49
N GLU A 199 9.49 -0.29 -8.61
CA GLU A 199 8.36 0.62 -8.41
C GLU A 199 7.06 -0.10 -7.98
N CYS A 200 7.17 -1.25 -7.32
CA CYS A 200 6.04 -1.95 -6.73
C CYS A 200 6.29 -2.17 -5.24
N MET A 201 5.26 -1.97 -4.41
CA MET A 201 5.33 -2.31 -3.00
C MET A 201 5.00 -3.80 -2.84
N LYS A 202 5.92 -4.55 -2.23
CA LYS A 202 5.76 -5.98 -1.93
C LYS A 202 5.75 -6.21 -0.43
N ILE A 203 5.05 -7.27 -0.02
CA ILE A 203 4.91 -7.71 1.37
C ILE A 203 5.93 -8.83 1.63
N ILE A 204 6.51 -8.85 2.83
CA ILE A 204 7.37 -9.93 3.34
C ILE A 204 6.91 -10.39 4.71
N ASN A 205 7.35 -11.57 5.14
CA ASN A 205 7.15 -12.09 6.49
C ASN A 205 5.67 -12.40 6.84
N VAL A 206 5.01 -13.25 6.06
CA VAL A 206 3.68 -13.78 6.40
C VAL A 206 3.81 -14.65 7.64
N GLU A 207 3.24 -14.22 8.78
CA GLU A 207 3.50 -14.87 10.07
C GLU A 207 2.37 -15.80 10.56
N GLY A 208 1.13 -15.69 10.09
CA GLY A 208 -0.02 -16.36 10.69
C GLY A 208 -0.65 -17.45 9.83
N SER A 209 -1.23 -18.46 10.47
CA SER A 209 -2.10 -19.46 9.83
C SER A 209 -3.53 -19.35 10.36
N LEU A 210 -4.52 -19.33 9.47
CA LEU A 210 -5.94 -19.32 9.83
C LEU A 210 -6.39 -20.67 10.41
N ASP A 211 -5.66 -21.74 10.15
CA ASP A 211 -5.93 -23.07 10.71
C ASP A 211 -5.59 -23.16 12.20
N GLU A 212 -4.75 -22.26 12.71
CA GLU A 212 -4.43 -22.13 14.14
C GLU A 212 -5.56 -21.45 14.94
N LEU A 213 -6.53 -20.84 14.25
CA LEU A 213 -7.67 -20.14 14.84
C LEU A 213 -8.87 -21.08 14.99
N LYS A 214 -9.58 -20.93 16.11
CA LYS A 214 -10.59 -21.90 16.57
C LYS A 214 -11.96 -21.70 15.94
N SER A 215 -12.26 -20.49 15.49
CA SER A 215 -13.57 -20.13 14.94
C SER A 215 -13.48 -19.30 13.67
N ASP A 216 -14.54 -19.35 12.86
CA ASP A 216 -14.65 -18.53 11.65
C ASP A 216 -14.73 -17.02 11.98
N ASP A 217 -15.25 -16.67 13.15
CA ASP A 217 -15.28 -15.28 13.64
C ASP A 217 -13.86 -14.77 13.96
N GLU A 218 -13.02 -15.59 14.60
CA GLU A 218 -11.60 -15.28 14.82
C GLU A 218 -10.86 -15.12 13.49
N ARG A 219 -11.06 -16.05 12.54
CA ARG A 219 -10.49 -15.97 11.20
C ARG A 219 -10.91 -14.69 10.48
N CYS A 220 -12.20 -14.37 10.49
CA CYS A 220 -12.73 -13.14 9.90
C CYS A 220 -12.12 -11.89 10.57
N THR A 221 -11.95 -11.91 11.88
CA THR A 221 -11.36 -10.81 12.65
C THR A 221 -9.90 -10.58 12.27
N GLU A 222 -9.07 -11.62 12.18
CA GLU A 222 -7.67 -11.47 11.77
C GLU A 222 -7.55 -11.03 10.31
N LYS A 223 -8.40 -11.56 9.41
CA LYS A 223 -8.44 -11.09 8.00
C LYS A 223 -8.78 -9.60 7.88
N LYS A 224 -9.79 -9.12 8.63
CA LYS A 224 -10.15 -7.68 8.64
C LYS A 224 -9.07 -6.82 9.29
N LYS A 225 -8.39 -7.35 10.32
CA LYS A 225 -7.30 -6.68 11.02
C LYS A 225 -6.10 -6.47 10.10
N ASP A 226 -5.75 -7.44 9.26
CA ASP A 226 -4.68 -7.27 8.26
C ASP A 226 -4.94 -6.10 7.30
N ILE A 227 -6.19 -5.98 6.81
CA ILE A 227 -6.58 -4.83 5.99
C ILE A 227 -6.46 -3.55 6.80
N PHE A 228 -7.01 -3.49 8.00
CA PHE A 228 -6.89 -2.29 8.85
C PHE A 228 -5.43 -1.91 9.15
N ASP A 229 -4.55 -2.89 9.33
CA ASP A 229 -3.13 -2.71 9.57
C ASP A 229 -2.42 -2.03 8.38
N ILE A 230 -2.82 -2.32 7.13
CA ILE A 230 -2.34 -1.58 5.95
C ILE A 230 -2.68 -0.09 6.08
N PHE A 231 -3.89 0.25 6.50
CA PHE A 231 -4.34 1.63 6.60
C PHE A 231 -3.64 2.37 7.73
N TRP A 232 -3.42 1.69 8.86
CA TRP A 232 -2.59 2.22 9.93
C TRP A 232 -1.18 2.53 9.42
N MET A 233 -0.58 1.63 8.66
CA MET A 233 0.73 1.83 8.05
C MET A 233 0.73 3.03 7.10
N LEU A 234 -0.27 3.14 6.21
CA LEU A 234 -0.41 4.25 5.27
C LEU A 234 -0.55 5.61 5.98
N ASP A 235 -1.32 5.67 7.08
CA ASP A 235 -1.43 6.89 7.90
C ASP A 235 -0.06 7.39 8.37
N GLN A 236 0.77 6.46 8.87
CA GLN A 236 2.11 6.76 9.37
C GLN A 236 3.07 7.18 8.24
N VAL A 237 2.92 6.60 7.05
CA VAL A 237 3.70 6.97 5.86
C VAL A 237 3.31 8.36 5.38
N PHE A 238 2.01 8.62 5.21
CA PHE A 238 1.50 9.92 4.75
C PHE A 238 1.90 11.05 5.70
N GLN A 239 1.70 10.87 7.02
CA GLN A 239 2.14 11.82 8.03
C GLN A 239 3.66 12.05 7.98
N SER A 240 4.44 10.98 7.80
CA SER A 240 5.90 11.09 7.68
C SER A 240 6.34 11.91 6.47
N LEU A 241 5.55 11.92 5.40
CA LEU A 241 5.84 12.66 4.17
C LEU A 241 5.21 14.07 4.15
N GLY A 242 4.62 14.50 5.27
CA GLY A 242 4.06 15.85 5.43
C GLY A 242 2.59 15.97 5.06
N GLU A 243 1.93 14.87 4.71
CA GLU A 243 0.48 14.86 4.43
C GLU A 243 -0.31 14.64 5.72
N ASN A 244 -1.28 15.52 5.97
CA ASN A 244 -2.21 15.38 7.07
C ASN A 244 -3.58 14.97 6.52
N LYS A 245 -4.02 13.74 6.84
CA LYS A 245 -5.34 13.24 6.43
C LYS A 245 -6.48 14.15 6.87
N ASN A 246 -6.34 14.88 7.99
CA ASN A 246 -7.41 15.77 8.47
C ASN A 246 -7.68 16.95 7.52
N ASN A 247 -6.70 17.31 6.70
CA ASN A 247 -6.82 18.37 5.68
C ASN A 247 -7.11 17.80 4.29
N TRP A 248 -7.32 16.48 4.18
CA TRP A 248 -7.58 15.78 2.93
C TRP A 248 -8.87 14.96 3.06
N LEU A 249 -10.00 15.58 2.74
CA LEU A 249 -11.33 15.03 3.02
C LEU A 249 -11.54 13.64 2.39
N GLU A 250 -11.10 13.43 1.15
CA GLU A 250 -11.22 12.14 0.47
C GLU A 250 -10.47 11.03 1.22
N CYS A 251 -9.22 11.30 1.63
CA CYS A 251 -8.42 10.36 2.40
C CYS A 251 -9.00 10.14 3.80
N ARG A 252 -9.49 11.20 4.45
CA ARG A 252 -10.13 11.10 5.76
C ARG A 252 -11.35 10.19 5.71
N HIS A 253 -12.27 10.44 4.79
CA HIS A 253 -13.49 9.65 4.66
C HIS A 253 -13.19 8.19 4.31
N PHE A 254 -12.16 7.93 3.49
CA PHE A 254 -11.71 6.57 3.22
C PHE A 254 -11.21 5.84 4.48
N PHE A 255 -10.40 6.50 5.30
CA PHE A 255 -9.85 5.88 6.51
C PHE A 255 -10.92 5.68 7.58
N GLU A 256 -11.85 6.64 7.71
CA GLU A 256 -13.03 6.50 8.57
C GLU A 256 -13.92 5.35 8.08
N PHE A 257 -14.19 5.25 6.77
CA PHE A 257 -14.95 4.16 6.16
C PHE A 257 -14.40 2.78 6.55
N VAL A 258 -13.09 2.55 6.42
CA VAL A 258 -12.48 1.25 6.75
C VAL A 258 -12.52 0.98 8.26
N LYS A 259 -12.32 2.01 9.08
CA LYS A 259 -12.44 1.89 10.54
C LYS A 259 -13.85 1.50 10.95
N ASP A 260 -14.86 2.15 10.39
CA ASP A 260 -16.27 1.93 10.71
C ASP A 260 -16.74 0.57 10.16
N SER A 261 -16.38 0.23 8.92
CA SER A 261 -16.71 -1.05 8.29
C SER A 261 -16.13 -2.27 9.01
N ARG A 262 -15.01 -2.09 9.74
CA ARG A 262 -14.38 -3.17 10.52
C ARG A 262 -15.26 -3.61 11.69
N THR A 263 -15.96 -2.68 12.34
CA THR A 263 -16.79 -2.97 13.51
C THR A 263 -18.18 -3.49 13.15
N LEU A 264 -18.59 -3.30 11.89
CA LEU A 264 -19.80 -3.91 11.37
C LEU A 264 -19.66 -5.43 11.18
N LYS A 265 -20.78 -6.13 11.36
CA LYS A 265 -20.95 -7.56 11.04
C LYS A 265 -21.04 -7.83 9.53
N LEU A 266 -20.26 -7.11 8.73
CA LEU A 266 -20.10 -7.39 7.30
C LEU A 266 -19.34 -8.71 7.12
N ARG A 267 -19.77 -9.56 6.18
CA ARG A 267 -18.98 -10.71 5.74
C ARG A 267 -17.66 -10.20 5.15
N TYR A 268 -16.61 -11.00 5.26
CA TYR A 268 -15.26 -10.59 4.82
C TYR A 268 -15.23 -10.21 3.33
N ASP A 269 -15.88 -10.98 2.46
CA ASP A 269 -15.89 -10.71 1.02
C ASP A 269 -16.62 -9.41 0.68
N ASP A 270 -17.73 -9.13 1.35
CA ASP A 270 -18.47 -7.88 1.21
C ASP A 270 -17.64 -6.69 1.72
N PHE A 271 -16.94 -6.86 2.85
CA PHE A 271 -16.01 -5.87 3.37
C PHE A 271 -14.88 -5.54 2.39
N ILE A 272 -14.18 -6.55 1.85
CA ILE A 272 -13.11 -6.33 0.88
C ILE A 272 -13.62 -5.67 -0.39
N LYS A 273 -14.75 -6.16 -0.92
CA LYS A 273 -15.36 -5.58 -2.12
C LYS A 273 -15.66 -4.10 -1.92
N LYS A 274 -16.20 -3.72 -0.77
CA LYS A 274 -16.50 -2.31 -0.46
C LYS A 274 -15.25 -1.47 -0.21
N VAL A 275 -14.21 -2.01 0.42
CA VAL A 275 -12.94 -1.30 0.63
C VAL A 275 -12.22 -1.06 -0.71
N ALA A 276 -12.12 -2.08 -1.57
CA ALA A 276 -11.50 -1.98 -2.89
C ALA A 276 -12.34 -1.12 -3.87
N GLY A 277 -13.66 -1.10 -3.69
CA GLY A 277 -14.58 -0.27 -4.46
C GLY A 277 -14.70 1.18 -3.99
N HIS A 278 -13.99 1.57 -2.93
CA HIS A 278 -14.10 2.91 -2.38
C HIS A 278 -13.59 3.97 -3.38
N PRO A 279 -14.29 5.11 -3.57
CA PRO A 279 -13.96 6.11 -4.59
C PRO A 279 -12.51 6.61 -4.55
N PHE A 280 -11.92 6.68 -3.37
CA PHE A 280 -10.51 7.06 -3.16
C PHE A 280 -9.50 6.17 -3.92
N LEU A 281 -9.86 4.91 -4.19
CA LEU A 281 -9.03 3.95 -4.93
C LEU A 281 -9.42 3.81 -6.40
N LEU A 282 -10.48 4.48 -6.85
CA LEU A 282 -11.00 4.32 -8.19
C LEU A 282 -10.34 5.26 -9.20
N SER A 283 -10.28 4.81 -10.46
CA SER A 283 -9.93 5.69 -11.59
C SER A 283 -11.01 6.75 -11.83
N ALA A 284 -10.65 7.83 -12.53
CA ALA A 284 -11.56 8.92 -12.84
C ALA A 284 -12.88 8.44 -13.49
N ASP A 285 -12.79 7.56 -14.50
CA ASP A 285 -13.98 7.00 -15.16
C ASP A 285 -14.89 6.24 -14.20
N LYS A 286 -14.32 5.44 -13.30
CA LYS A 286 -15.10 4.67 -12.32
C LYS A 286 -15.74 5.57 -11.27
N ARG A 287 -15.04 6.62 -10.82
CA ARG A 287 -15.59 7.63 -9.91
C ARG A 287 -16.76 8.37 -10.54
N ILE A 288 -16.61 8.80 -11.79
CA ILE A 288 -17.66 9.51 -12.50
C ILE A 288 -18.87 8.60 -12.79
N ASN A 289 -18.64 7.31 -13.02
CA ASN A 289 -19.72 6.33 -13.09
C ASN A 289 -20.48 6.17 -11.77
N LEU A 290 -19.82 6.27 -10.61
CA LEU A 290 -20.52 6.18 -9.32
C LEU A 290 -21.54 7.31 -9.11
N PHE A 291 -21.28 8.53 -9.62
CA PHE A 291 -22.30 9.59 -9.56
C PHE A 291 -23.56 9.22 -10.33
N ASP A 292 -23.40 8.59 -11.49
CA ASP A 292 -24.51 8.09 -12.30
C ASP A 292 -25.26 6.97 -11.59
N ASP A 293 -24.54 6.01 -11.01
CA ASP A 293 -25.14 4.90 -10.25
C ASP A 293 -25.96 5.41 -9.06
N TYR A 294 -25.42 6.36 -8.28
CA TYR A 294 -26.13 6.92 -7.13
C TYR A 294 -27.31 7.80 -7.54
N GLU A 295 -27.20 8.57 -8.63
CA GLU A 295 -28.33 9.35 -9.13
C GLU A 295 -29.45 8.43 -9.63
N CYS A 296 -29.11 7.34 -10.34
CA CYS A 296 -30.10 6.34 -10.78
C CYS A 296 -30.82 5.74 -9.56
N LYS A 297 -30.07 5.31 -8.53
CA LYS A 297 -30.65 4.81 -7.28
C LYS A 297 -31.49 5.86 -6.56
N ARG A 298 -31.12 7.15 -6.62
CA ARG A 298 -31.89 8.25 -5.99
C ARG A 298 -33.26 8.42 -6.66
N THR A 299 -33.34 8.16 -7.97
CA THR A 299 -34.59 8.22 -8.74
C THR A 299 -35.40 6.94 -8.70
N ASP A 300 -34.84 5.85 -8.21
CA ASP A 300 -35.52 4.57 -8.05
C ASP A 300 -36.48 4.59 -6.83
N GLU A 301 -37.66 3.99 -6.98
CA GLU A 301 -38.69 3.98 -5.93
C GLU A 301 -38.30 3.18 -4.69
N THR A 302 -37.40 2.20 -4.81
CA THR A 302 -37.01 1.29 -3.73
C THR A 302 -35.77 1.74 -2.97
N THR A 303 -34.85 2.45 -3.64
CA THR A 303 -33.58 2.91 -3.02
C THR A 303 -33.50 4.43 -2.86
N GLY A 304 -34.47 5.17 -3.41
CA GLY A 304 -34.40 6.62 -3.50
C GLY A 304 -34.50 7.32 -2.15
N GLU A 305 -35.28 6.78 -1.22
CA GLU A 305 -35.49 7.36 0.11
C GLU A 305 -34.22 7.32 0.97
N ASP A 306 -33.47 6.22 0.93
CA ASP A 306 -32.21 6.09 1.67
C ASP A 306 -31.18 7.12 1.20
N ILE A 307 -31.05 7.32 -0.11
CA ILE A 307 -30.12 8.30 -0.66
C ILE A 307 -30.52 9.72 -0.30
N LYS A 308 -31.82 10.06 -0.41
CA LYS A 308 -32.33 11.38 0.00
C LYS A 308 -32.10 11.63 1.48
N LEU A 309 -32.33 10.63 2.34
CA LEU A 309 -32.08 10.72 3.77
C LEU A 309 -30.60 11.00 4.07
N VAL A 310 -29.69 10.28 3.40
CA VAL A 310 -28.24 10.50 3.55
C VAL A 310 -27.84 11.90 3.09
N LEU A 311 -28.28 12.34 1.91
CA LEU A 311 -27.96 13.66 1.36
C LEU A 311 -28.58 14.80 2.19
N GLY A 312 -29.68 14.54 2.90
CA GLY A 312 -30.32 15.47 3.84
C GLY A 312 -29.64 15.55 5.21
N SER A 313 -28.63 14.74 5.49
CA SER A 313 -27.93 14.74 6.79
C SER A 313 -27.00 15.94 6.95
N SER A 314 -26.72 16.34 8.19
CA SER A 314 -25.93 17.53 8.51
C SER A 314 -24.47 17.47 8.03
N GLU A 315 -23.94 16.27 7.78
CA GLU A 315 -22.60 16.10 7.22
C GLU A 315 -22.49 16.61 5.77
N PHE A 316 -23.62 16.75 5.07
CA PHE A 316 -23.67 17.32 3.72
C PHE A 316 -23.98 18.82 3.69
N ASP A 317 -24.19 19.45 4.84
CA ASP A 317 -24.52 20.89 4.91
C ASP A 317 -23.45 21.77 4.27
N THR A 318 -22.19 21.34 4.27
CA THR A 318 -21.07 22.05 3.64
C THR A 318 -21.20 22.16 2.11
N PHE A 319 -22.07 21.35 1.49
CA PHE A 319 -22.33 21.36 0.05
C PHE A 319 -23.63 22.08 -0.32
N LYS A 320 -24.35 22.65 0.65
CA LYS A 320 -25.51 23.50 0.35
C LYS A 320 -25.07 24.80 -0.30
N SER A 321 -25.90 25.34 -1.19
CA SER A 321 -25.57 26.55 -1.98
C SER A 321 -24.29 26.40 -2.80
N TRP A 322 -23.97 25.17 -3.21
CA TRP A 322 -22.75 24.84 -3.97
C TRP A 322 -22.62 25.66 -5.26
N ASN A 323 -23.75 26.01 -5.87
CA ASN A 323 -23.83 26.82 -7.08
C ASN A 323 -23.26 28.23 -6.88
N ASN A 324 -23.50 28.87 -5.73
CA ASN A 324 -22.96 30.21 -5.44
C ASN A 324 -21.43 30.18 -5.29
N ALA A 325 -20.91 29.19 -4.55
CA ALA A 325 -19.47 29.02 -4.33
C ALA A 325 -18.75 28.64 -5.63
N PHE A 326 -19.34 27.75 -6.43
CA PHE A 326 -18.84 27.32 -7.73
C PHE A 326 -18.75 28.49 -8.73
N LEU A 327 -19.82 29.28 -8.87
CA LEU A 327 -19.83 30.44 -9.78
C LEU A 327 -18.79 31.50 -9.39
N ALA A 328 -18.53 31.67 -8.09
CA ALA A 328 -17.50 32.58 -7.59
C ALA A 328 -16.07 32.06 -7.84
N SER A 329 -15.85 30.74 -7.82
CA SER A 329 -14.52 30.12 -7.95
C SER A 329 -14.08 29.89 -9.40
N THR A 330 -15.01 29.80 -10.36
CA THR A 330 -14.72 29.58 -11.79
C THR A 330 -14.27 30.83 -12.56
N GLY A 331 -13.98 31.96 -11.88
CA GLY A 331 -13.52 33.20 -12.50
C GLY A 331 -12.14 33.14 -13.20
N THR A 332 -11.46 31.99 -13.15
CA THR A 332 -10.23 31.71 -13.91
C THR A 332 -10.51 30.59 -14.91
N SER A 333 -10.58 30.94 -16.19
CA SER A 333 -11.15 30.13 -17.26
C SER A 333 -10.18 29.02 -17.72
N THR A 334 -10.21 27.87 -17.04
CA THR A 334 -9.69 26.63 -17.63
C THR A 334 -10.75 26.00 -18.53
N ASN A 335 -10.33 25.16 -19.49
CA ASN A 335 -11.28 24.43 -20.34
C ASN A 335 -12.23 23.54 -19.52
N VAL A 336 -11.74 22.97 -18.39
CA VAL A 336 -12.56 22.20 -17.45
C VAL A 336 -13.59 23.08 -16.76
N ASP A 337 -13.18 24.24 -16.24
CA ASP A 337 -14.09 25.16 -15.56
C ASP A 337 -15.17 25.69 -16.52
N ASN A 338 -14.81 25.98 -17.78
CA ASN A 338 -15.76 26.38 -18.82
C ASN A 338 -16.75 25.26 -19.16
N PHE A 339 -16.28 24.03 -19.27
CA PHE A 339 -17.15 22.87 -19.52
C PHE A 339 -18.13 22.65 -18.37
N MET A 340 -17.64 22.64 -17.14
CA MET A 340 -18.47 22.51 -15.94
C MET A 340 -19.52 23.62 -15.86
N LEU A 341 -19.12 24.87 -16.12
CA LEU A 341 -20.04 26.01 -16.19
C LEU A 341 -21.07 25.88 -17.33
N GLY A 342 -20.67 25.37 -18.48
CA GLY A 342 -21.57 25.07 -19.59
C GLY A 342 -22.65 24.08 -19.18
N VAL A 343 -22.27 22.96 -18.56
CA VAL A 343 -23.22 21.95 -18.05
C VAL A 343 -24.12 22.53 -16.97
N TYR A 344 -23.59 23.40 -16.11
CA TYR A 344 -24.40 24.12 -15.12
C TYR A 344 -25.48 24.98 -15.80
N ASN A 345 -25.11 25.75 -16.82
CA ASN A 345 -26.03 26.64 -17.55
C ASN A 345 -27.09 25.89 -18.37
N HIS A 346 -26.88 24.62 -18.69
CA HIS A 346 -27.87 23.77 -19.37
C HIS A 346 -28.96 23.22 -18.44
N GLY A 347 -28.76 23.28 -17.11
CA GLY A 347 -29.71 22.76 -16.13
C GLY A 347 -30.39 23.85 -15.30
N LYS A 348 -31.47 23.47 -14.61
CA LYS A 348 -32.07 24.27 -13.54
C LYS A 348 -31.71 23.62 -12.22
N TYR A 349 -30.68 24.16 -11.55
CA TYR A 349 -30.18 23.66 -10.28
C TYR A 349 -30.59 24.58 -9.14
N SER A 350 -31.21 24.04 -8.08
CA SER A 350 -31.64 24.82 -6.89
C SER A 350 -30.46 25.26 -6.02
N GLY A 351 -29.35 24.52 -6.05
CA GLY A 351 -28.22 24.68 -5.13
C GLY A 351 -28.27 23.75 -3.92
N ASP A 352 -29.28 22.88 -3.83
CA ASP A 352 -29.35 21.83 -2.80
C ASP A 352 -28.44 20.64 -3.12
N VAL A 353 -28.20 19.80 -2.11
CA VAL A 353 -27.27 18.66 -2.18
C VAL A 353 -27.77 17.57 -3.14
N GLU A 354 -29.07 17.29 -3.18
CA GLU A 354 -29.63 16.38 -4.18
C GLU A 354 -29.38 16.87 -5.62
N ASP A 355 -29.51 18.18 -5.82
CA ASP A 355 -29.26 18.82 -7.10
C ASP A 355 -27.78 18.84 -7.47
N LEU A 356 -26.89 18.85 -6.47
CA LEU A 356 -25.46 18.64 -6.68
C LEU A 356 -25.19 17.25 -7.26
N LEU A 357 -25.76 16.18 -6.68
CA LEU A 357 -25.58 14.82 -7.21
C LEU A 357 -26.04 14.72 -8.66
N ARG A 358 -27.21 15.28 -8.96
CA ARG A 358 -27.75 15.35 -10.33
C ARG A 358 -26.83 16.13 -11.28
N TYR A 359 -26.29 17.27 -10.84
CA TYR A 359 -25.31 18.05 -11.61
C TYR A 359 -24.04 17.24 -11.91
N LEU A 360 -23.47 16.59 -10.90
CA LEU A 360 -22.26 15.78 -11.02
C LEU A 360 -22.44 14.63 -12.01
N ARG A 361 -23.60 13.96 -11.97
CA ARG A 361 -23.99 12.95 -12.95
C ARG A 361 -24.16 13.54 -14.36
N ASN A 362 -24.73 14.74 -14.50
CA ASN A 362 -24.91 15.37 -15.81
C ASN A 362 -23.57 15.72 -16.49
N LEU A 363 -22.50 15.99 -15.72
CA LEU A 363 -21.16 16.19 -16.29
C LEU A 363 -20.70 14.97 -17.09
N LYS A 364 -21.00 13.74 -16.64
CA LYS A 364 -20.74 12.51 -17.40
C LYS A 364 -21.49 12.49 -18.74
N HIS A 365 -22.80 12.75 -18.70
CA HIS A 365 -23.63 12.69 -19.91
C HIS A 365 -23.23 13.72 -20.95
N HIS A 366 -22.92 14.95 -20.51
CA HIS A 366 -22.48 16.00 -21.40
C HIS A 366 -21.01 15.87 -21.82
N TYR A 367 -20.18 15.11 -21.07
CA TYR A 367 -18.79 14.88 -21.46
C TYR A 367 -18.69 14.18 -22.82
N HIS A 368 -19.53 13.17 -23.06
CA HIS A 368 -19.52 12.45 -24.34
C HIS A 368 -19.95 13.31 -25.54
N GLN A 369 -20.71 14.39 -25.30
CA GLN A 369 -21.22 15.28 -26.35
C GLN A 369 -20.33 16.51 -26.56
N HIS A 370 -19.75 17.05 -25.48
CA HIS A 370 -19.10 18.36 -25.47
C HIS A 370 -17.79 18.41 -24.68
N GLY A 371 -17.43 17.33 -23.98
CA GLY A 371 -16.34 17.29 -23.01
C GLY A 371 -14.93 17.10 -23.59
N LEU A 372 -14.80 16.71 -24.86
CA LEU A 372 -13.47 16.54 -25.49
C LEU A 372 -12.66 17.85 -25.52
N ALA A 373 -13.34 19.00 -25.59
CA ALA A 373 -12.70 20.31 -25.48
C ALA A 373 -12.24 20.65 -24.05
N ALA A 374 -12.84 20.00 -23.05
CA ALA A 374 -12.51 20.14 -21.62
C ALA A 374 -11.23 19.39 -21.22
N GLY A 375 -10.81 18.42 -22.04
CA GLY A 375 -9.69 17.52 -21.76
C GLY A 375 -10.17 16.08 -21.57
N SER A 376 -9.37 15.30 -20.85
CA SER A 376 -9.68 13.90 -20.50
C SER A 376 -10.70 13.81 -19.35
N MET A 377 -11.29 12.63 -19.15
CA MET A 377 -12.15 12.37 -17.99
C MET A 377 -11.41 12.56 -16.65
N VAL A 378 -10.09 12.35 -16.66
CA VAL A 378 -9.21 12.64 -15.52
C VAL A 378 -9.19 14.14 -15.19
N ASP A 379 -9.23 15.00 -16.20
CA ASP A 379 -9.25 16.46 -16.00
C ASP A 379 -10.61 16.92 -15.45
N VAL A 380 -11.71 16.28 -15.85
CA VAL A 380 -13.04 16.55 -15.30
C VAL A 380 -13.14 16.10 -13.84
N ASP A 381 -12.77 14.85 -13.53
CA ASP A 381 -12.75 14.34 -12.15
C ASP A 381 -11.81 15.18 -11.25
N ARG A 382 -10.69 15.68 -11.79
CA ARG A 382 -9.85 16.67 -11.12
C ARG A 382 -10.61 17.95 -10.78
N GLY A 383 -11.36 18.51 -11.74
CA GLY A 383 -12.22 19.68 -11.50
C GLY A 383 -13.24 19.42 -10.39
N LEU A 384 -13.82 18.22 -10.36
CA LEU A 384 -14.74 17.81 -9.30
C LEU A 384 -14.09 17.79 -7.93
N SER A 385 -12.92 17.16 -7.77
CA SER A 385 -12.18 17.14 -6.51
C SER A 385 -11.80 18.54 -6.02
N LYS A 386 -11.46 19.46 -6.94
CA LYS A 386 -11.15 20.85 -6.59
C LYS A 386 -12.36 21.60 -6.01
N HIS A 387 -13.53 21.44 -6.61
CA HIS A 387 -14.72 22.22 -6.26
C HIS A 387 -15.61 21.54 -5.19
N PHE A 388 -15.61 20.21 -5.15
CA PHE A 388 -16.50 19.39 -4.32
C PHE A 388 -15.75 18.24 -3.62
N GLY A 389 -14.49 18.49 -3.24
CA GLY A 389 -13.62 17.50 -2.60
C GLY A 389 -14.27 16.79 -1.41
N GLY A 390 -14.16 15.46 -1.38
CA GLY A 390 -14.73 14.60 -0.34
C GLY A 390 -16.22 14.25 -0.47
N PHE A 391 -16.97 14.88 -1.39
CA PHE A 391 -18.41 14.61 -1.53
C PHE A 391 -18.71 13.14 -1.85
N LEU A 392 -18.02 12.56 -2.84
CA LEU A 392 -18.26 11.19 -3.30
C LEU A 392 -17.83 10.16 -2.24
N GLU A 393 -16.71 10.41 -1.56
CA GLU A 393 -16.21 9.55 -0.48
C GLU A 393 -17.13 9.58 0.74
N LEU A 394 -17.68 10.75 1.10
CA LEU A 394 -18.67 10.89 2.16
C LEU A 394 -19.96 10.15 1.80
N LEU A 395 -20.47 10.32 0.58
CA LEU A 395 -21.67 9.63 0.10
C LEU A 395 -21.49 8.12 0.12
N TYR A 396 -20.37 7.63 -0.41
CA TYR A 396 -20.03 6.21 -0.36
C TYR A 396 -19.95 5.71 1.09
N LYS A 397 -19.28 6.45 1.98
CA LYS A 397 -19.17 6.09 3.39
C LYS A 397 -20.53 5.93 4.05
N LYS A 398 -21.51 6.79 3.73
CA LYS A 398 -22.84 6.78 4.34
C LYS A 398 -23.79 5.73 3.78
N LEU A 399 -23.61 5.32 2.54
CA LEU A 399 -24.47 4.34 1.89
C LEU A 399 -23.94 2.91 2.02
N GLU A 400 -22.62 2.75 2.13
CA GLU A 400 -21.98 1.44 2.09
C GLU A 400 -21.50 0.94 3.47
N VAL A 401 -21.71 1.69 4.55
CA VAL A 401 -21.46 1.34 5.96
C VAL A 401 -22.76 1.52 6.73
#